data_AF-A0A4U3A740-F1
#
_entry.id   AF-A0A4U3A740-F1
#
_cell.length_a   1.000
_cell.length_b   1.000
_cell.length_c   1.000
_cell.angle_alpha   90.00
_cell.angle_beta   90.00
_cell.angle_gamma   90.00
#
_symmetry.space_group_name_H-M   'P 1'
#
loop_
_entity.id
_entity.type
_entity.pdbx_description
1 polymer ?
#
loop_
_entity_poly.entity_id
_entity_poly.type
_entity_poly.pdbx_seq_one_letter_code
_entity_poly.pdbx_strand_id
1 'polypeptide(L)'
;QQETMTSVEEPHLLQKIDDTIFPNKISVGGTKESLQLLQKKIDEKFHGKVSTFISAEQCLDVMPPNISKGSAISVLLKEFQ
;
A
#
# COMPACT_ATOMS: atom_id res chain seq x y z
N GLN A 1 13.70 -8.91 -21.03
CA GLN A 1 12.93 -10.11 -20.61
C GLN A 1 11.65 -9.59 -19.99
N GLN A 2 10.49 -10.12 -20.38
CA GLN A 2 9.21 -9.67 -19.84
C GLN A 2 9.00 -10.42 -18.52
N GLU A 3 9.20 -9.73 -17.40
CA GLU A 3 8.95 -10.30 -16.08
C GLU A 3 7.48 -10.67 -15.96
N THR A 4 7.21 -11.96 -15.78
CA THR A 4 5.85 -12.45 -15.54
C THR A 4 5.64 -12.39 -14.03
N MET A 5 4.93 -11.37 -13.54
CA MET A 5 4.52 -11.34 -12.14
C MET A 5 3.52 -12.46 -11.89
N THR A 6 3.95 -13.54 -11.22
CA THR A 6 3.06 -14.59 -10.74
C THR A 6 2.41 -14.13 -9.44
N SER A 7 1.08 -13.98 -9.46
CA SER A 7 0.32 -13.79 -8.21
C SER A 7 0.32 -15.09 -7.42
N VAL A 8 0.59 -15.01 -6.12
CA VAL A 8 0.52 -16.14 -5.18
C VAL A 8 -0.68 -15.93 -4.28
N GLU A 9 -1.59 -16.89 -4.24
CA GLU A 9 -2.66 -16.93 -3.24
C GLU A 9 -2.13 -17.57 -1.97
N GLU A 10 -2.24 -16.86 -0.84
CA GLU A 10 -1.82 -17.34 0.47
C GLU A 10 -3.04 -17.45 1.39
N PRO A 11 -3.64 -18.66 1.53
CA PRO A 11 -4.86 -18.86 2.31
C PRO A 11 -4.69 -18.52 3.81
N HIS A 12 -3.47 -18.61 4.34
CA HIS A 12 -3.16 -18.35 5.75
C HIS A 12 -2.40 -17.03 5.94
N LEU A 13 -2.61 -16.05 5.04
CA LEU A 13 -1.86 -14.79 5.02
C LEU A 13 -1.83 -14.10 6.38
N LEU A 14 -2.98 -14.05 7.07
CA LEU A 14 -3.10 -13.43 8.39
C LEU A 14 -2.15 -14.03 9.45
N GLN A 15 -1.82 -15.32 9.36
CA GLN A 15 -0.90 -15.98 10.30
C GLN A 15 0.56 -15.70 9.97
N LYS A 16 0.85 -15.27 8.75
CA LYS A 16 2.20 -15.04 8.23
C LYS A 16 2.61 -13.56 8.28
N ILE A 17 1.64 -12.65 8.41
CA ILE A 17 1.91 -11.22 8.59
C ILE A 17 2.76 -11.02 9.84
N ASP A 18 3.80 -10.20 9.71
CA ASP A 18 4.78 -9.84 10.75
C ASP A 18 5.67 -10.99 11.25
N ASP A 19 5.57 -12.19 10.66
CA ASP A 19 6.46 -13.33 10.92
C ASP A 19 7.31 -13.66 9.69
N THR A 20 6.65 -14.04 8.59
CA THR A 20 7.32 -14.41 7.33
C THR A 20 6.96 -13.48 6.18
N ILE A 21 5.90 -12.68 6.32
CA ILE A 21 5.45 -11.70 5.34
C ILE A 21 5.36 -10.32 6.01
N PHE A 22 6.14 -9.37 5.52
CA PHE A 22 6.16 -7.99 6.02
C PHE A 22 5.63 -7.05 4.92
N PRO A 23 4.30 -6.81 4.85
CA PRO A 23 3.72 -6.06 3.76
C PRO A 23 4.13 -4.58 3.81
N ASN A 24 4.68 -4.07 2.72
CA ASN A 24 4.96 -2.62 2.55
C ASN A 24 3.78 -1.86 1.93
N LYS A 25 2.77 -2.59 1.44
CA LYS A 25 1.59 -2.07 0.77
C LYS A 25 0.48 -3.12 0.78
N ILE A 26 -0.76 -2.68 0.96
CA ILE A 26 -1.98 -3.47 0.79
C ILE A 26 -2.84 -2.77 -0.26
N SER A 27 -3.29 -3.49 -1.28
CA SER A 27 -4.21 -2.97 -2.30
C SER A 27 -5.59 -3.59 -2.14
N VAL A 28 -6.62 -2.75 -2.10
CA VAL A 28 -8.02 -3.16 -1.97
C VAL A 28 -8.75 -2.81 -3.27
N GLY A 29 -9.30 -3.82 -3.92
CA GLY A 29 -10.16 -3.66 -5.08
C GLY A 29 -11.61 -3.37 -4.69
N GLY A 30 -12.33 -2.57 -5.49
CA GLY A 30 -13.74 -2.30 -5.26
C GLY A 30 -14.31 -1.19 -6.14
N THR A 31 -15.58 -0.83 -5.92
CA THR A 31 -16.18 0.32 -6.60
C THR A 31 -15.64 1.63 -6.03
N LYS A 32 -15.61 2.67 -6.85
CA LYS A 32 -15.13 4.00 -6.45
C LYS A 32 -15.77 4.50 -5.17
N GLU A 33 -17.09 4.39 -5.04
CA GLU A 33 -17.86 4.86 -3.89
C GLU A 33 -17.48 4.09 -2.62
N SER A 34 -17.33 2.76 -2.73
CA SER A 34 -16.94 1.90 -1.62
C SER A 34 -15.52 2.20 -1.16
N LEU A 35 -14.60 2.43 -2.10
CA LEU A 35 -13.21 2.77 -1.81
C LEU A 35 -13.06 4.16 -1.19
N GLN A 36 -13.83 5.14 -1.63
CA GLN A 36 -13.86 6.48 -1.01
C GLN A 36 -14.36 6.42 0.43
N LEU A 37 -15.43 5.65 0.68
CA LEU A 37 -15.95 5.45 2.03
C LEU A 37 -14.95 4.70 2.92
N LEU A 38 -14.29 3.67 2.39
CA LEU A 38 -13.28 2.91 3.11
C LEU A 38 -12.06 3.79 3.45
N GLN A 39 -11.56 4.55 2.48
CA GLN A 39 -10.46 5.49 2.68
C GLN A 39 -10.77 6.45 3.83
N LYS A 40 -11.93 7.10 3.81
CA LYS A 40 -12.36 8.00 4.89
C LYS A 40 -12.36 7.32 6.26
N LYS A 41 -12.89 6.09 6.35
CA LYS A 41 -12.91 5.31 7.61
C LYS A 41 -11.50 4.96 8.10
N ILE A 42 -10.58 4.65 7.19
CA ILE A 42 -9.18 4.36 7.53
C ILE A 42 -8.49 5.62 8.04
N ASP A 43 -8.65 6.74 7.32
CA ASP A 43 -8.04 8.02 7.67
C ASP A 43 -8.53 8.54 9.03
N GLU A 44 -9.82 8.36 9.34
CA GLU A 44 -10.41 8.74 10.63
C GLU A 44 -9.90 7.83 11.77
N LYS A 45 -9.85 6.51 11.56
CA LYS A 45 -9.53 5.54 12.62
C LYS A 45 -8.03 5.39 12.86
N PHE A 46 -7.21 5.52 11.82
CA PHE A 46 -5.77 5.24 11.84
C PHE A 46 -4.94 6.47 11.45
N HIS A 47 -5.48 7.67 11.70
CA HIS A 47 -4.82 8.94 11.40
C HIS A 47 -3.34 8.95 11.84
N GLY A 48 -2.45 9.32 10.91
CA GLY A 48 -1.00 9.40 11.14
C GLY A 48 -0.27 8.06 11.27
N LYS A 49 -0.98 6.92 11.30
CA LYS A 49 -0.39 5.58 11.41
C LYS A 49 -0.19 4.90 10.05
N VAL A 50 -0.99 5.27 9.06
CA VAL A 50 -0.92 4.76 7.69
C VAL A 50 -1.20 5.90 6.71
N SER A 51 -0.86 5.69 5.44
CA SER A 51 -1.27 6.55 4.33
C SER A 51 -2.12 5.76 3.36
N THR A 52 -3.19 6.36 2.86
CA THR A 52 -4.07 5.78 1.85
C THR A 52 -4.04 6.58 0.55
N PHE A 53 -4.20 5.89 -0.58
CA PHE A 53 -4.23 6.54 -1.89
C PHE A 53 -5.08 5.75 -2.88
N ILE A 54 -6.05 6.41 -3.53
CA ILE A 54 -6.77 5.82 -4.66
C ILE A 54 -5.85 5.87 -5.88
N SER A 55 -5.17 4.75 -6.18
CA SER A 55 -4.14 4.67 -7.22
C SER A 55 -4.70 4.40 -8.61
N ALA A 56 -5.89 3.83 -8.69
CA ALA A 56 -6.69 3.66 -9.89
C ALA A 56 -8.18 3.72 -9.52
N GLU A 57 -9.07 3.84 -10.51
CA GLU A 57 -10.52 3.99 -10.30
C GLU A 57 -11.13 2.92 -9.37
N GLN A 58 -10.57 1.71 -9.41
CA GLN A 58 -11.04 0.54 -8.66
C GLN A 58 -9.99 0.00 -7.67
N CYS A 59 -9.03 0.83 -7.24
CA CYS A 59 -7.96 0.40 -6.34
C CYS A 59 -7.66 1.45 -5.26
N LEU A 60 -7.71 1.03 -4.00
CA LEU A 60 -7.23 1.78 -2.84
C LEU A 60 -5.97 1.12 -2.29
N ASP A 61 -4.89 1.87 -2.24
CA ASP A 61 -3.65 1.43 -1.60
C ASP A 61 -3.57 1.93 -0.16
N VAL A 62 -3.09 1.08 0.74
CA VAL A 62 -2.76 1.39 2.13
C VAL A 62 -1.27 1.09 2.34
N MET A 63 -0.52 2.07 2.85
CA MET A 63 0.93 2.02 2.98
C MET A 63 1.39 2.58 4.34
N PRO A 64 2.63 2.32 4.77
CA PRO A 64 3.24 3.02 5.90
C PRO A 64 3.16 4.55 5.76
N PRO A 65 3.14 5.29 6.88
CA PRO A 65 2.97 6.73 6.85
C PRO A 65 4.19 7.40 6.21
N ASN A 66 3.97 8.57 5.62
CA ASN A 66 5.03 9.43 5.05
C ASN A 66 5.82 8.82 3.87
N ILE A 67 5.31 7.78 3.22
CA ILE A 67 5.90 7.23 1.99
C ILE A 67 5.39 8.02 0.77
N SER A 68 6.32 8.55 -0.03
CA SER A 68 5.99 9.16 -1.33
C SER A 68 7.12 8.95 -2.35
N LYS A 69 6.78 9.04 -3.65
CA LYS A 69 7.79 8.99 -4.72
C LYS A 69 8.86 10.09 -4.54
N GLY A 70 8.45 11.30 -4.16
CA GLY A 70 9.37 12.41 -3.90
C GLY A 70 10.32 12.14 -2.73
N SER A 71 9.82 11.56 -1.64
CA SER A 71 10.67 11.17 -0.49
C SER A 71 11.72 10.12 -0.89
N ALA A 72 11.35 9.14 -1.71
CA ALA A 72 12.26 8.11 -2.19
C ALA A 72 13.37 8.69 -3.10
N ILE A 73 13.01 9.53 -4.07
CA ILE A 73 13.97 10.22 -4.94
C ILE A 73 14.95 11.05 -4.10
N SER A 74 14.45 11.74 -3.08
CA SER A 74 15.29 12.58 -2.20
C SER A 74 16.33 11.75 -1.42
N VAL A 75 16.00 10.52 -1.02
CA VAL A 75 16.95 9.59 -0.40
C VAL A 75 17.98 9.15 -1.43
N LEU A 76 17.56 8.71 -2.61
CA LEU A 76 18.46 8.27 -3.67
C LEU A 76 19.48 9.36 -4.05
N LEU A 77 19.03 10.60 -4.22
CA LEU A 77 19.92 11.71 -4.55
C LEU A 77 20.99 11.97 -3.48
N LYS A 78 20.71 11.69 -2.20
CA LYS A 78 21.71 11.82 -1.12
C LYS A 78 22.75 10.72 -1.14
N GLU A 79 22.39 9.51 -1.57
CA GLU A 79 23.33 8.38 -1.68
C GLU A 79 24.32 8.54 -2.85
N PHE A 80 23.98 9.38 -3.84
CA PHE A 80 24.82 9.66 -5.01
C PHE A 80 25.59 10.99 -4.92
N GLN A 81 25.64 11.63 -3.75
CA GLN A 81 26.48 12.81 -3.45
C GLN A 81 27.76 12.38 -2.73
#